data_AF-A0A0V1LVR6-F1
#
_entry.id   AF-A0A0V1LVR6-F1
#
_cell.length_a   1.000
_cell.length_b   1.000
_cell.length_c   1.000
_cell.angle_alpha   90.00
_cell.angle_beta   90.00
_cell.angle_gamma   90.00
#
_symmetry.space_group_name_H-M   'P 1'
#
loop_
_entity.id
_entity.type
_entity.pdbx_description
1 polymer ?
#
loop_
_entity_poly.entity_id
_entity_poly.type
_entity_poly.pdbx_seq_one_letter_code
_entity_poly.pdbx_strand_id
1 'polypeptide(L)' 'LRKVTPEEAWSGRKPNLAHLKIFGCLAMVHVASGQRKKWDPKSEERIFVGYCETSKGYRTVDRKTKKM' A
#
# COMPACT_ATOMS: atom_id res chain seq x y z
N LEU A 1 -28.31 -1.13 16.20
CA LEU A 1 -27.35 -1.61 15.17
C LEU A 1 -26.32 -2.51 15.86
N ARG A 2 -26.22 -3.79 15.48
CA ARG A 2 -25.20 -4.70 16.04
C ARG A 2 -23.81 -4.14 15.67
N LYS A 3 -22.94 -3.93 16.67
CA LYS A 3 -21.57 -3.40 16.48
C LYS A 3 -20.62 -4.52 16.01
N VAL A 4 -20.88 -5.03 14.81
CA VAL A 4 -20.07 -6.09 14.18
C VAL A 4 -19.78 -5.69 12.74
N THR A 5 -18.55 -5.92 12.29
CA THR A 5 -18.21 -5.72 10.88
C THR A 5 -18.87 -6.80 10.02
N PRO A 6 -19.15 -6.55 8.73
CA PRO A 6 -19.78 -7.55 7.86
C PRO A 6 -19.00 -8.87 7.76
N GLU A 7 -17.67 -8.80 7.78
CA GLU A 7 -16.80 -9.98 7.76
C GLU A 7 -16.88 -10.78 9.06
N GLU A 8 -16.98 -10.12 10.22
CA GLU A 8 -17.25 -10.77 11.52
C GLU A 8 -18.61 -11.45 11.54
N ALA A 9 -19.64 -10.77 10.99
CA ALA A 9 -21.00 -11.29 10.96
C ALA A 9 -21.12 -12.54 10.08
N TRP A 10 -20.34 -12.63 9.01
CA TRP A 10 -20.35 -13.75 8.08
C TRP A 10 -19.44 -14.91 8.52
N SER A 11 -18.21 -14.60 8.96
CA SER A 11 -17.19 -15.61 9.26
C SER A 11 -17.18 -16.06 10.72
N GLY A 12 -17.81 -15.30 11.63
CA GLY A 12 -17.72 -15.50 13.07
C GLY A 12 -16.33 -15.22 13.67
N ARG A 13 -15.39 -14.70 12.87
CA ARG A 13 -14.01 -14.39 13.27
C ARG A 13 -13.75 -12.90 13.13
N LYS A 14 -12.90 -12.34 14.01
CA LYS A 14 -12.46 -10.95 13.89
C LYS A 14 -11.47 -10.78 12.72
N PRO A 15 -11.63 -9.78 11.84
CA PRO A 15 -10.76 -9.58 10.70
C PRO A 15 -9.40 -9.15 11.18
N ASN A 16 -8.35 -9.75 10.62
CA ASN A 16 -7.00 -9.28 10.85
C ASN A 16 -6.66 -8.12 9.90
N LEU A 17 -6.68 -6.90 10.44
CA LEU A 17 -6.37 -5.67 9.71
C LEU A 17 -4.89 -5.27 9.78
N ALA A 18 -3.99 -6.09 10.34
CA ALA A 18 -2.57 -5.76 10.48
C ALA A 18 -1.84 -5.55 9.14
N HIS A 19 -2.39 -6.09 8.06
CA HIS A 19 -1.89 -5.88 6.70
C HIS A 19 -2.28 -4.52 6.12
N LEU A 20 -3.25 -3.82 6.72
CA LEU A 20 -3.65 -2.49 6.29
C LEU A 20 -2.58 -1.46 6.67
N LYS A 21 -2.38 -0.48 5.79
CA LYS A 21 -1.45 0.63 5.93
C LYS A 21 -2.24 1.92 6.02
N ILE A 22 -1.72 2.85 6.81
CA ILE A 22 -2.34 4.15 7.04
C ILE A 22 -2.10 5.00 5.79
N PHE A 23 -3.18 5.58 5.24
CA PHE A 23 -3.09 6.55 4.16
C PHE A 23 -2.18 7.73 4.53
N GLY A 24 -1.34 8.16 3.61
CA GLY A 24 -0.38 9.24 3.83
C GLY A 24 0.92 8.80 4.50
N CYS A 25 1.12 7.52 4.83
CA CYS A 25 2.38 7.06 5.42
C CYS A 25 3.51 7.05 4.38
N LEU A 26 4.76 7.15 4.87
CA LEU A 26 5.93 6.94 4.03
C LEU A 26 6.01 5.46 3.63
N ALA A 27 6.25 5.21 2.35
CA ALA A 27 6.34 3.88 1.75
C ALA A 27 7.63 3.78 0.92
N MET A 28 8.35 2.67 1.12
CA MET A 28 9.49 2.30 0.27
C MET A 28 8.96 1.47 -0.90
N VAL A 29 9.00 2.03 -2.11
CA VAL A 29 8.55 1.33 -3.32
C VAL A 29 9.74 0.70 -4.02
N HIS A 30 9.62 -0.56 -4.41
CA HIS A 30 10.68 -1.26 -5.13
C HIS A 30 10.83 -0.70 -6.54
N VAL A 31 12.05 -0.36 -6.93
CA VAL A 31 12.37 0.06 -8.30
C VAL A 31 12.83 -1.18 -9.07
N ALA A 32 12.30 -1.43 -10.28
CA ALA A 32 12.64 -2.60 -11.07
C ALA A 32 14.13 -2.61 -11.47
N SER A 33 14.74 -3.79 -11.66
CA SER A 33 16.16 -3.90 -12.03
C SER A 33 16.48 -3.22 -13.35
N GLY A 34 15.58 -3.30 -14.34
CA GLY A 34 15.76 -2.65 -15.64
C GLY A 34 15.73 -1.11 -15.59
N GLN A 35 15.22 -0.53 -14.50
CA GLN A 35 15.20 0.93 -14.28
C GLN A 35 16.38 1.42 -13.43
N ARG A 36 17.29 0.52 -13.03
CA ARG A 36 18.42 0.82 -12.15
C ARG A 36 19.74 0.49 -12.83
N LYS A 37 20.77 1.29 -12.57
CA LYS A 37 22.18 1.01 -12.90
C LYS A 37 22.90 0.38 -11.70
N LYS A 38 24.12 -0.08 -11.94
CA LYS A 38 24.98 -0.61 -10.88
C LYS A 38 25.20 0.48 -9.82
N TRP A 39 24.93 0.14 -8.56
CA TRP A 39 24.95 1.02 -7.38
C TRP A 39 23.76 1.96 -7.18
N ASP A 40 22.73 1.90 -8.03
CA ASP A 40 21.50 2.67 -7.77
C ASP A 40 20.70 2.07 -6.60
N PRO A 41 19.95 2.91 -5.86
CA PRO A 41 19.10 2.47 -4.77
C PRO A 41 18.04 1.47 -5.24
N LYS A 42 17.73 0.47 -4.40
CA LYS A 42 16.78 -0.59 -4.73
C LYS A 42 15.31 -0.21 -4.51
N SER A 43 15.07 0.90 -3.85
CA SER A 43 13.76 1.41 -3.50
C SER A 43 13.77 2.92 -3.44
N GLU A 44 12.60 3.51 -3.66
CA GLU A 44 12.36 4.95 -3.61
C GLU A 44 11.29 5.30 -2.57
N GLU A 45 11.41 6.49 -1.98
CA GLU A 45 10.44 6.98 -0.99
C GLU A 45 9.24 7.62 -1.66
N ARG A 46 8.06 7.06 -1.38
CA ARG A 46 6.76 7.59 -1.80
C ARG A 46 5.79 7.70 -0.64
N ILE A 47 4.66 8.33 -0.92
CA ILE A 47 3.52 8.43 0.00
C ILE A 47 2.51 7.36 -0.36
N PHE A 48 2.07 6.56 0.60
CA PHE A 48 1.01 5.58 0.41
C PHE A 48 -0.34 6.28 0.27
N VAL A 49 -1.04 6.04 -0.85
CA VAL A 49 -2.36 6.66 -1.13
C VAL A 49 -3.47 5.63 -1.19
N GLY A 50 -3.15 4.34 -1.25
CA GLY A 50 -4.17 3.30 -1.10
C GLY A 50 -3.82 2.00 -1.80
N TYR A 51 -4.85 1.21 -2.03
CA TYR A 51 -4.75 -0.10 -2.66
C TYR A 51 -5.17 0.02 -4.13
N CYS A 52 -4.53 -0.75 -4.99
CA CYS A 52 -4.96 -0.87 -6.38
C CYS A 52 -6.25 -1.72 -6.44
N GLU A 53 -7.23 -1.28 -7.25
CA GLU A 53 -8.51 -1.98 -7.40
C GLU A 53 -8.41 -3.19 -8.34
N THR A 54 -7.49 -3.13 -9.31
CA THR A 54 -7.39 -4.11 -10.40
C THR A 54 -6.25 -5.10 -10.22
N SER A 55 -5.26 -4.79 -9.37
CA SER A 55 -4.08 -5.63 -9.18
C SER A 55 -3.70 -5.73 -7.71
N LYS A 56 -2.89 -6.74 -7.37
CA LYS A 56 -2.30 -6.88 -6.04
C LYS A 56 -1.15 -5.88 -5.85
N GLY A 57 -1.48 -4.59 -5.85
CA GLY A 57 -0.55 -3.48 -5.80
C GLY A 57 -1.00 -2.38 -4.86
N TYR A 58 -0.07 -1.47 -4.56
CA TYR A 58 -0.33 -0.27 -3.78
C TYR A 58 -0.32 0.94 -4.71
N ARG A 59 -1.19 1.91 -4.44
CA ARG A 59 -1.16 3.24 -5.04
C ARG A 59 -0.25 4.12 -4.20
N THR A 60 0.73 4.73 -4.85
CA THR A 60 1.72 5.58 -4.19
C THR A 60 1.90 6.87 -4.96
N VAL A 61 2.20 7.97 -4.29
CA VAL A 61 2.48 9.25 -4.94
C VAL A 61 3.91 9.68 -4.64
N ASP A 62 4.60 10.16 -5.66
CA ASP A 62 5.89 10.81 -5.49
C ASP A 62 5.71 12.15 -4.76
N ARG A 63 6.34 12.28 -3.59
CA ARG A 63 6.26 13.51 -2.77
C ARG A 63 6.74 14.76 -3.52
N LYS A 64 7.72 14.60 -4.40
CA LYS A 64 8.36 15.71 -5.14
C LYS A 64 7.58 16.12 -6.38
N THR A 65 7.14 15.15 -7.17
CA THR A 65 6.51 15.40 -8.48
C THR A 65 4.98 15.43 -8.41
N LYS A 66 4.39 14.99 -7.29
CA LYS A 66 2.95 14.77 -7.09
C LYS A 66 2.33 13.85 -8.14
N LYS A 67 3.14 13.01 -8.79
CA LYS A 67 2.69 11.99 -9.73
C LYS A 67 2.33 10.72 -8.97
N MET A 68 1.24 10.08 -9.39
CA MET A 68 0.89 8.70 -9.00
C MET A 68 1.68 7.69 -9.81
#